data_AF-X0YRP0-F1
#
_entry.id   AF-X0YRP0-F1
#
_cell.length_a   1.000
_cell.length_b   1.000
_cell.length_c   1.000
_cell.angle_alpha   90.00
_cell.angle_beta   90.00
_cell.angle_gamma   90.00
#
_symmetry.space_group_name_H-M   'P 1'
#
loop_
_entity.id
_entity.type
_entity.pdbx_description
1 polymer ?
#
loop_
_entity_poly.entity_id
_entity_poly.type
_entity_poly.pdbx_seq_one_letter_code
_entity_poly.pdbx_strand_id
1 'polypeptide(L)'
;ADRHDATVLTIGRLVFPSSDALVQEPRLEVVEHCCFQGERHDLLYGRLVDLLGHVWRVRRVAVDATGLGETVARFLATALRTGVVLPVRFSSESKSRLGYRLLAAVNGGRLKAYAQDGSLEYRCFWREMERARAAYRPNRTMNFFVEPSQGHDDYLMSLALLVEAARDARPRAARGRLREEAWA
;
A
#
# COMPACT_ATOMS: atom_id res chain seq x y z
N ALA A 1 19.97 -13.05 -16.57
CA ALA A 1 19.23 -13.43 -15.35
C ALA A 1 17.86 -12.79 -15.48
N ASP A 2 16.81 -13.61 -15.44
CA ASP A 2 15.50 -13.28 -15.96
C ASP A 2 14.94 -11.95 -15.46
N ARG A 3 14.54 -11.13 -16.44
CA ARG A 3 14.07 -9.75 -16.32
C ARG A 3 12.56 -9.74 -16.14
N HIS A 4 12.05 -10.47 -15.14
CA HIS A 4 10.64 -10.45 -14.79
C HIS A 4 10.45 -9.55 -13.58
N ASP A 5 9.86 -8.37 -13.80
CA ASP A 5 9.44 -7.47 -12.72
C ASP A 5 8.47 -8.22 -11.81
N ALA A 6 8.78 -8.28 -10.52
CA ALA A 6 7.94 -8.96 -9.55
C ALA A 6 6.72 -8.10 -9.22
N THR A 7 5.54 -8.69 -9.17
CA THR A 7 4.38 -7.99 -8.60
C THR A 7 4.35 -8.22 -7.11
N VAL A 8 4.56 -7.16 -6.32
CA VAL A 8 4.52 -7.21 -4.85
C VAL A 8 3.23 -6.58 -4.34
N LEU A 9 2.44 -7.37 -3.62
CA LEU A 9 1.27 -6.91 -2.88
C LEU A 9 1.60 -6.83 -1.38
N THR A 10 1.62 -5.61 -0.84
CA THR A 10 1.77 -5.37 0.61
C THR A 10 0.40 -5.16 1.24
N ILE A 11 0.07 -5.95 2.27
CA ILE A 11 -1.19 -5.87 3.00
C ILE A 11 -0.95 -5.26 4.36
N GLY A 12 -1.73 -4.23 4.68
CA GLY A 12 -1.63 -3.52 5.95
C GLY A 12 -2.94 -3.48 6.73
N ARG A 13 -2.82 -3.56 8.04
CA ARG A 13 -3.88 -3.30 9.01
C ARG A 13 -3.74 -1.91 9.58
N LEU A 14 -4.87 -1.20 9.69
CA LEU A 14 -4.94 0.09 10.39
C LEU A 14 -5.41 -0.13 11.81
N VAL A 15 -4.62 0.38 12.76
CA VAL A 15 -4.95 0.42 14.19
C VAL A 15 -5.20 1.88 14.54
N PHE A 16 -6.47 2.21 14.79
CA PHE A 16 -6.87 3.56 15.18
C PHE A 16 -6.57 3.77 16.66
N PRO A 17 -6.02 4.95 17.03
CA PRO A 17 -5.84 5.28 18.42
C PRO A 17 -7.19 5.48 19.11
N SER A 18 -7.19 5.42 20.44
CA SER A 18 -8.34 5.78 21.27
C SER A 18 -8.73 7.25 21.08
N SER A 19 -10.00 7.58 21.32
CA SER A 19 -10.54 8.93 21.12
C SER A 19 -9.85 10.01 21.97
N ASP A 20 -9.19 9.64 23.06
CA ASP A 20 -8.46 10.49 24.00
C ASP A 20 -6.96 10.64 23.65
N ALA A 21 -6.47 9.94 22.62
CA ALA A 21 -5.07 10.03 22.22
C ALA A 21 -4.71 11.42 21.71
N LEU A 22 -3.53 11.90 22.12
CA LEU A 22 -2.98 13.19 21.65
C LEU A 22 -2.79 13.23 20.13
N VAL A 23 -2.45 12.08 19.52
CA VAL A 23 -2.31 11.91 18.08
C VAL A 23 -3.45 11.03 17.59
N GLN A 24 -4.28 11.57 16.71
CA GLN A 24 -5.45 10.89 16.13
C GLN A 24 -5.14 10.14 14.82
N GLU A 25 -3.87 10.12 14.39
CA GLU A 25 -3.46 9.37 13.20
C GLU A 25 -3.37 7.86 13.49
N PRO A 26 -3.90 7.00 12.61
CA PRO A 26 -3.80 5.55 12.78
C PRO A 26 -2.37 5.05 12.59
N ARG A 27 -2.04 3.99 13.32
CA ARG A 27 -0.88 3.14 13.07
C ARG A 27 -1.18 2.19 11.91
N LEU A 28 -0.24 2.06 11.00
CA LEU A 28 -0.26 1.17 9.85
C LEU A 28 0.73 0.02 10.10
N GLU A 29 0.19 -1.19 10.19
CA GLU A 29 0.96 -2.41 10.42
C GLU A 29 0.95 -3.25 9.15
N VAL A 30 2.10 -3.54 8.58
CA VAL A 30 2.22 -4.54 7.52
C VAL A 30 1.98 -5.90 8.15
N VAL A 31 1.02 -6.64 7.60
CA VAL A 31 0.60 -7.95 8.11
C VAL A 31 0.91 -9.10 7.15
N GLU A 32 1.09 -8.80 5.87
CA GLU A 32 1.40 -9.82 4.86
C GLU A 32 2.08 -9.18 3.64
N HIS A 33 2.95 -9.94 2.98
CA HIS A 33 3.40 -9.66 1.63
C HIS A 33 3.12 -10.86 0.73
N CYS A 34 2.61 -10.60 -0.47
CA CYS A 34 2.55 -11.61 -1.52
C CYS A 34 3.43 -11.16 -2.69
N CYS A 35 4.31 -12.04 -3.16
CA CYS A 35 5.18 -11.79 -4.30
C CYS A 35 4.83 -12.75 -5.44
N PHE A 36 4.54 -12.20 -6.61
CA PHE A 36 4.21 -12.97 -7.81
C PHE A 36 5.27 -12.72 -8.87
N GLN A 37 5.96 -13.76 -9.31
CA GLN A 37 7.02 -13.70 -10.31
C GLN A 37 6.67 -14.59 -11.50
N GLY A 38 6.69 -14.03 -12.72
CA GLY A 38 6.47 -14.79 -13.94
C GLY A 38 5.07 -15.40 -14.10
N GLU A 39 4.09 -15.00 -13.28
CA GLU A 39 2.71 -15.47 -13.43
C GLU A 39 2.05 -14.88 -14.68
N ARG A 40 1.22 -15.67 -15.36
CA ARG A 40 0.40 -15.17 -16.45
C ARG A 40 -0.60 -14.14 -15.93
N HIS A 41 -0.77 -13.04 -16.66
CA HIS A 41 -1.61 -11.91 -16.25
C HIS A 41 -3.04 -12.31 -15.86
N ASP A 42 -3.66 -13.24 -16.59
CA ASP A 42 -5.02 -13.73 -16.31
C ASP A 42 -5.13 -14.41 -14.94
N LEU A 43 -4.16 -15.26 -14.59
CA LEU A 43 -4.10 -15.95 -13.30
C LEU A 43 -3.79 -14.98 -12.16
N LEU A 44 -2.83 -14.08 -12.38
CA LEU A 44 -2.46 -13.04 -11.42
C LEU A 44 -3.68 -12.18 -11.05
N TYR A 45 -4.46 -11.75 -12.04
CA TYR A 45 -5.64 -10.92 -11.79
C TYR A 45 -6.72 -11.64 -10.99
N GLY A 46 -6.99 -12.91 -11.30
CA GLY A 46 -7.92 -13.74 -10.52
C GLY A 46 -7.48 -13.86 -9.05
N ARG A 47 -6.18 -14.13 -8.82
CA ARG A 47 -5.60 -14.19 -7.47
C ARG A 47 -5.69 -12.87 -6.72
N LEU A 48 -5.38 -11.74 -7.37
CA LEU A 48 -5.49 -10.42 -6.74
C LEU A 48 -6.92 -10.09 -6.35
N VAL A 49 -7.91 -10.39 -7.20
CA VAL A 49 -9.33 -10.18 -6.86
C VAL A 49 -9.74 -11.04 -5.67
N ASP A 50 -9.32 -12.30 -5.63
CA ASP A 50 -9.63 -13.20 -4.52
C ASP A 50 -9.01 -12.73 -3.20
N LEU A 51 -7.70 -12.45 -3.21
CA LEU A 51 -6.98 -11.97 -2.04
C LEU A 51 -7.57 -10.65 -1.51
N LEU A 52 -7.79 -9.68 -2.39
CA LEU A 52 -8.28 -8.35 -2.00
C LEU A 52 -9.77 -8.38 -1.64
N GLY A 53 -10.58 -9.15 -2.37
CA GLY A 53 -12.04 -9.13 -2.28
C GLY A 53 -12.61 -10.11 -1.25
N HIS A 54 -12.06 -11.33 -1.16
CA HIS A 54 -12.64 -12.44 -0.39
C HIS A 54 -11.80 -12.80 0.84
N VAL A 55 -10.47 -12.94 0.69
CA VAL A 55 -9.59 -13.34 1.79
C VAL A 55 -9.41 -12.20 2.79
N TRP A 56 -8.87 -11.07 2.32
CA TRP A 56 -8.55 -9.92 3.19
C TRP A 56 -9.69 -8.89 3.26
N ARG A 57 -10.57 -8.87 2.26
CA ARG A 57 -11.72 -7.96 2.16
C ARG A 57 -11.29 -6.50 2.37
N VAL A 58 -10.26 -6.08 1.64
CA VAL A 58 -9.58 -4.81 1.86
C VAL A 58 -10.54 -3.63 1.76
N ARG A 59 -10.24 -2.58 2.53
CA ARG A 59 -11.02 -1.34 2.48
C ARG A 59 -10.63 -0.46 1.30
N ARG A 60 -9.33 -0.39 1.03
CA ARG A 60 -8.74 0.32 -0.11
C ARG A 60 -7.47 -0.39 -0.55
N VAL A 61 -7.13 -0.23 -1.82
CA VAL A 61 -5.90 -0.71 -2.42
C VAL A 61 -5.35 0.36 -3.35
N ALA A 62 -4.09 0.75 -3.17
CA ALA A 62 -3.40 1.62 -4.12
C ALA A 62 -2.68 0.74 -5.14
N VAL A 63 -2.81 1.07 -6.42
CA VAL A 63 -2.24 0.28 -7.52
C VAL A 63 -1.39 1.22 -8.35
N ASP A 64 -0.16 0.82 -8.69
CA ASP A 64 0.63 1.54 -9.69
C ASP A 64 -0.10 1.45 -11.03
N ALA A 65 -0.59 2.59 -11.51
CA ALA A 65 -1.34 2.73 -12.74
C ALA A 65 -0.46 3.29 -13.87
N THR A 66 0.82 2.94 -13.87
CA THR A 66 1.81 3.33 -14.89
C THR A 66 1.93 2.22 -15.94
N GLY A 67 1.79 2.57 -17.22
CA GLY A 67 1.89 1.62 -18.32
C GLY A 67 0.90 0.47 -18.19
N LEU A 68 1.40 -0.77 -18.12
CA LEU A 68 0.60 -2.00 -17.99
C LEU A 68 -0.25 -2.05 -16.71
N GLY A 69 0.18 -1.36 -15.65
CA GLY A 69 -0.54 -1.28 -14.37
C GLY A 69 -1.90 -0.60 -14.46
N GLU A 70 -2.14 0.21 -15.50
CA GLU A 70 -3.46 0.83 -15.73
C GLU A 70 -4.55 -0.21 -16.00
N THR A 71 -4.24 -1.25 -16.77
CA THR A 71 -5.19 -2.33 -17.04
C THR A 71 -5.51 -3.10 -15.76
N VAL A 72 -4.51 -3.34 -14.90
CA VAL A 72 -4.70 -3.99 -13.59
C VAL A 72 -5.61 -3.16 -12.70
N ALA A 73 -5.34 -1.85 -12.58
CA ALA A 73 -6.15 -0.95 -11.77
C ALA A 73 -7.61 -0.90 -12.25
N ARG A 74 -7.84 -0.85 -13.57
CA ARG A 74 -9.19 -0.89 -14.15
C ARG A 74 -9.90 -2.21 -13.88
N PHE A 75 -9.22 -3.33 -14.08
CA PHE A 75 -9.79 -4.66 -13.84
C PHE A 75 -10.20 -4.82 -12.37
N LEU A 76 -9.31 -4.46 -11.44
CA LEU A 76 -9.60 -4.48 -10.01
C LEU A 76 -10.75 -3.54 -9.64
N ALA A 77 -10.85 -2.37 -10.27
CA ALA A 77 -11.94 -1.43 -10.01
C ALA A 77 -13.30 -1.96 -10.46
N THR A 78 -13.33 -2.80 -11.51
CA THR A 78 -14.56 -3.48 -11.97
C THR A 78 -14.92 -4.66 -11.06
N ALA A 79 -13.93 -5.42 -10.59
CA ALA A 79 -14.16 -6.63 -9.79
C ALA A 79 -14.41 -6.35 -8.30
N LEU A 80 -13.87 -5.26 -7.76
CA LEU A 80 -14.00 -4.88 -6.35
C LEU A 80 -15.11 -3.85 -6.14
N ARG A 81 -15.47 -3.60 -4.86
CA ARG A 81 -16.47 -2.59 -4.50
C ARG A 81 -16.03 -1.19 -4.96
N THR A 82 -16.99 -0.37 -5.38
CA THR A 82 -16.75 1.02 -5.77
C THR A 82 -15.98 1.80 -4.70
N GLY A 83 -14.93 2.51 -5.11
CA GLY A 83 -14.10 3.33 -4.22
C GLY A 83 -13.04 2.57 -3.42
N VAL A 84 -12.87 1.26 -3.64
CA VAL A 84 -11.77 0.47 -3.03
C VAL A 84 -10.45 0.74 -3.76
N VAL A 85 -10.45 0.79 -5.09
CA VAL A 85 -9.21 0.93 -5.87
C VAL A 85 -8.82 2.40 -6.01
N LEU A 86 -7.56 2.70 -5.67
CA LEU A 86 -6.91 3.99 -5.85
C LEU A 86 -5.78 3.85 -6.89
N PRO A 87 -6.01 4.22 -8.16
CA PRO A 87 -4.94 4.22 -9.15
C PRO A 87 -3.94 5.34 -8.85
N VAL A 88 -2.65 5.00 -8.81
CA VAL A 88 -1.55 5.95 -8.59
C VAL A 88 -0.66 5.94 -9.82
N ARG A 89 -0.67 7.02 -10.60
CA ARG A 89 0.22 7.16 -11.75
C ARG A 89 1.57 7.70 -11.29
N PHE A 90 2.66 7.01 -11.60
CA PHE A 90 3.99 7.44 -11.22
C PHE A 90 4.52 8.53 -12.15
N SER A 91 4.88 9.64 -11.53
CA SER A 91 5.62 10.76 -12.10
C SER A 91 6.68 11.18 -11.08
N SER A 92 7.63 12.03 -11.48
CA SER A 92 8.60 12.60 -10.54
C SER A 92 7.93 13.26 -9.33
N GLU A 93 6.79 13.92 -9.53
CA GLU A 93 6.05 14.59 -8.46
C GLU A 93 5.31 13.58 -7.56
N SER A 94 4.60 12.61 -8.15
CA SER A 94 3.84 11.64 -7.35
C SER A 94 4.78 10.70 -6.58
N LYS A 95 5.90 10.28 -7.17
CA LYS A 95 6.96 9.54 -6.46
C LYS A 95 7.52 10.36 -5.31
N SER A 96 7.86 11.63 -5.52
CA SER A 96 8.32 12.49 -4.43
C SER A 96 7.31 12.57 -3.29
N ARG A 97 6.03 12.72 -3.61
CA ARG A 97 4.95 12.78 -2.62
C ARG A 97 4.80 11.47 -1.85
N LEU A 98 4.86 10.32 -2.53
CA LEU A 98 4.85 8.99 -1.90
C LEU A 98 6.03 8.83 -0.94
N GLY A 99 7.23 9.22 -1.37
CA GLY A 99 8.42 9.11 -0.55
C GLY A 99 8.36 9.97 0.71
N TYR A 100 7.91 11.24 0.61
CA TYR A 100 7.75 12.08 1.80
C TYR A 100 6.70 11.52 2.77
N ARG A 101 5.62 10.94 2.25
CA ARG A 101 4.59 10.28 3.08
C ARG A 101 5.14 9.05 3.79
N LEU A 102 5.94 8.25 3.10
CA LEU A 102 6.60 7.09 3.68
C LEU A 102 7.53 7.53 4.82
N LEU A 103 8.40 8.52 4.59
CA LEU A 103 9.28 9.07 5.62
C LEU A 103 8.49 9.62 6.82
N ALA A 104 7.40 10.35 6.58
CA ALA A 104 6.56 10.87 7.65
C ALA A 104 5.91 9.73 8.48
N ALA A 105 5.44 8.67 7.83
CA ALA A 105 4.86 7.51 8.51
C ALA A 105 5.89 6.73 9.33
N VAL A 106 7.11 6.58 8.81
CA VAL A 106 8.23 5.91 9.52
C VAL A 106 8.70 6.76 10.71
N ASN A 107 9.04 8.03 10.46
CA ASN A 107 9.58 8.92 11.49
C ASN A 107 8.55 9.25 12.58
N GLY A 108 7.26 9.27 12.23
CA GLY A 108 6.17 9.39 13.20
C GLY A 108 5.90 8.11 13.99
N GLY A 109 6.65 7.03 13.77
CA GLY A 109 6.46 5.74 14.44
C GLY A 109 5.14 5.04 14.07
N ARG A 110 4.46 5.50 13.01
CA ARG A 110 3.14 5.02 12.59
C ARG A 110 3.21 3.80 11.67
N LEU A 111 4.34 3.57 10.99
CA LEU A 111 4.53 2.38 10.17
C LEU A 111 5.26 1.28 10.97
N LYS A 112 4.69 0.07 10.99
CA LYS A 112 5.29 -1.12 11.61
C LYS A 112 5.29 -2.28 10.61
N ALA A 113 6.36 -3.06 10.62
CA ALA A 113 6.40 -4.35 9.93
C ALA A 113 6.11 -5.49 10.92
N TYR A 114 5.66 -6.63 10.40
CA TYR A 114 5.51 -7.86 11.17
C TYR A 114 6.86 -8.40 11.64
N ALA A 115 6.81 -9.27 12.65
CA ALA A 115 8.01 -9.92 13.18
C ALA A 115 8.60 -10.90 12.14
N GLN A 116 9.89 -11.16 12.25
CA GLN A 116 10.56 -12.15 11.40
C GLN A 116 9.86 -13.51 11.47
N ASP A 117 9.35 -13.97 10.34
CA ASP A 117 8.61 -15.22 10.17
C ASP A 117 9.41 -16.27 9.38
N GLY A 118 10.61 -15.92 8.90
CA GLY A 118 11.47 -16.79 8.10
C GLY A 118 11.12 -16.83 6.61
N SER A 119 10.11 -16.08 6.17
CA SER A 119 9.67 -16.01 4.77
C SER A 119 10.75 -15.40 3.85
N LEU A 120 10.66 -15.71 2.55
CA LEU A 120 11.51 -15.06 1.56
C LEU A 120 11.13 -13.58 1.43
N GLU A 121 9.83 -13.30 1.51
CA GLU A 121 9.23 -11.99 1.43
C GLU A 121 9.76 -11.07 2.53
N TYR A 122 9.82 -11.53 3.78
CA TYR A 122 10.42 -10.78 4.88
C TYR A 122 11.88 -10.41 4.59
N ARG A 123 12.67 -11.38 4.12
CA ARG A 123 14.10 -11.16 3.82
C ARG A 123 14.31 -10.21 2.64
N CYS A 124 13.50 -10.32 1.59
CA CYS A 124 13.54 -9.42 0.45
C CYS A 124 13.11 -8.01 0.85
N PHE A 125 12.00 -7.89 1.57
CA PHE A 125 11.49 -6.62 2.11
C PHE A 125 12.58 -5.88 2.89
N TRP A 126 13.18 -6.51 3.91
CA TRP A 126 14.19 -5.83 4.72
C TRP A 126 15.48 -5.50 3.96
N ARG A 127 15.89 -6.38 3.05
CA ARG A 127 17.03 -6.10 2.16
C ARG A 127 16.80 -4.83 1.33
N GLU A 128 15.61 -4.65 0.78
CA GLU A 128 15.26 -3.43 0.05
C GLU A 128 15.20 -2.22 0.97
N MET A 129 14.60 -2.33 2.15
CA MET A 129 14.53 -1.21 3.11
C MET A 129 15.91 -0.73 3.57
N GLU A 130 16.86 -1.65 3.81
CA GLU A 130 18.25 -1.32 4.19
C GLU A 130 19.04 -0.67 3.05
N ARG A 131 18.69 -1.03 1.80
CA ARG A 131 19.35 -0.53 0.59
C ARG A 131 18.65 0.67 -0.01
N ALA A 132 17.49 1.05 0.50
CA ALA A 132 16.76 2.22 0.05
C ALA A 132 17.63 3.47 0.17
N ARG A 133 17.58 4.31 -0.86
CA ARG A 133 18.26 5.60 -0.95
C ARG A 133 17.25 6.66 -1.33
N ALA A 134 17.55 7.89 -0.94
CA ALA A 134 16.80 9.07 -1.32
C ALA A 134 17.74 10.09 -1.97
N ALA A 135 17.40 10.54 -3.19
CA ALA A 135 18.05 11.63 -3.89
C ALA A 135 17.15 12.86 -3.86
N TYR A 136 17.63 13.94 -3.26
CA TYR A 136 16.91 15.20 -3.16
C TYR A 136 17.30 16.15 -4.29
N ARG A 137 16.31 16.79 -4.91
CA ARG A 137 16.50 17.75 -6.00
C ARG A 137 16.30 19.19 -5.52
N PRO A 138 16.87 20.20 -6.19
CA PRO A 138 16.76 21.61 -5.79
C PRO A 138 15.31 22.12 -5.67
N ASN A 139 14.38 21.57 -6.46
CA ASN A 139 12.95 21.89 -6.41
C ASN A 139 12.21 21.23 -5.22
N ARG A 140 12.93 20.75 -4.20
CA ARG A 140 12.40 20.02 -3.03
C ARG A 140 11.60 18.77 -3.41
N THR A 141 11.88 18.19 -4.59
CA THR A 141 11.38 16.86 -4.92
C THR A 141 12.40 15.82 -4.50
N MET A 142 11.90 14.65 -4.11
CA MET A 142 12.69 13.50 -3.73
C MET A 142 12.44 12.36 -4.72
N ASN A 143 13.50 11.68 -5.12
CA ASN A 143 13.41 10.36 -5.70
C ASN A 143 13.88 9.35 -4.64
N PHE A 144 13.12 8.29 -4.42
CA PHE A 144 13.52 7.20 -3.52
C PHE A 144 13.52 5.90 -4.30
N PHE A 145 14.54 5.08 -4.09
CA PHE A 145 14.83 3.91 -4.92
C PHE A 145 15.82 2.98 -4.22
N VAL A 146 15.96 1.76 -4.73
CA VAL A 146 17.11 0.88 -4.47
C VAL A 146 18.02 0.95 -5.70
N GLU A 147 19.33 1.04 -5.49
CA GLU A 147 20.27 1.08 -6.62
C GLU A 147 20.10 -0.20 -7.47
N PRO A 148 19.93 -0.12 -8.80
CA PRO A 148 19.66 -1.31 -9.62
C PRO A 148 20.75 -2.39 -9.53
N SER A 149 21.99 -2.01 -9.22
CA SER A 149 23.10 -2.93 -8.98
C SER A 149 22.99 -3.68 -7.65
N GLN A 150 22.15 -3.19 -6.73
CA GLN A 150 21.94 -3.73 -5.39
C GLN A 150 20.60 -4.46 -5.25
N GLY A 151 19.76 -4.48 -6.28
CA GLY A 151 18.50 -5.23 -6.31
C GLY A 151 17.35 -4.42 -6.89
N HIS A 152 16.13 -4.90 -6.61
CA HIS A 152 14.88 -4.28 -7.02
C HIS A 152 14.35 -3.33 -5.94
N ASP A 153 13.35 -2.52 -6.28
CA ASP A 153 12.64 -1.62 -5.37
C ASP A 153 11.14 -1.93 -5.26
N ASP A 154 10.72 -3.13 -5.66
CA ASP A 154 9.31 -3.52 -5.73
C ASP A 154 8.62 -3.52 -4.36
N TYR A 155 9.29 -4.01 -3.31
CA TYR A 155 8.76 -3.98 -1.95
C TYR A 155 8.77 -2.55 -1.39
N LEU A 156 9.81 -1.76 -1.70
CA LEU A 156 9.88 -0.35 -1.32
C LEU A 156 8.74 0.47 -1.94
N MET A 157 8.47 0.28 -3.23
CA MET A 157 7.37 0.94 -3.92
C MET A 157 6.00 0.46 -3.40
N SER A 158 5.83 -0.84 -3.20
CA SER A 158 4.58 -1.41 -2.67
C SER A 158 4.28 -0.91 -1.25
N LEU A 159 5.31 -0.75 -0.41
CA LEU A 159 5.16 -0.15 0.92
C LEU A 159 4.72 1.33 0.84
N ALA A 160 5.28 2.10 -0.08
CA ALA A 160 4.88 3.49 -0.28
C ALA A 160 3.42 3.60 -0.77
N LEU A 161 3.00 2.69 -1.65
CA LEU A 161 1.60 2.56 -2.08
C LEU A 161 0.67 2.17 -0.92
N LEU A 162 1.10 1.28 -0.01
CA LEU A 162 0.31 0.96 1.18
C LEU A 162 0.07 2.20 2.04
N VAL A 163 1.10 3.03 2.26
CA VAL A 163 0.97 4.30 2.99
C VAL A 163 -0.01 5.24 2.27
N GLU A 164 0.01 5.27 0.94
CA GLU A 164 -0.95 6.03 0.14
C GLU A 164 -2.39 5.54 0.31
N ALA A 165 -2.60 4.21 0.28
CA ALA A 165 -3.91 3.59 0.47
C ALA A 165 -4.49 3.82 1.89
N ALA A 166 -3.62 4.01 2.87
CA ALA A 166 -3.98 4.31 4.26
C ALA A 166 -4.46 5.76 4.47
N ARG A 167 -4.16 6.69 3.56
CA ARG A 167 -4.47 8.13 3.74
C ARG A 167 -5.94 8.41 3.97
N ASP A 168 -6.27 9.32 4.86
CA ASP A 168 -7.66 9.73 5.13
C ASP A 168 -8.57 8.55 5.56
N ALA A 169 -7.98 7.44 6.01
CA ALA A 169 -8.75 6.36 6.59
C ALA A 169 -9.41 6.85 7.88
N ARG A 170 -10.71 6.61 8.00
CA ARG A 170 -11.49 6.93 9.20
C ARG A 170 -12.01 5.67 9.86
N PRO A 171 -12.14 5.60 11.19
CA PRO A 171 -12.81 4.48 11.84
C PRO A 171 -14.20 4.23 11.24
N ARG A 172 -14.64 2.97 11.21
CA ARG A 172 -16.04 2.68 10.89
C ARG A 172 -16.87 3.06 12.11
N ALA A 173 -17.64 4.14 12.00
CA ALA A 173 -18.65 4.49 12.99
C ALA A 173 -20.01 3.97 12.50
N ALA A 174 -20.64 3.10 13.28
CA ALA A 174 -22.06 2.82 13.10
C ALA A 174 -22.84 4.05 13.59
N ARG A 175 -23.55 4.73 12.69
CA ARG A 175 -24.52 5.76 13.07
C ARG A 175 -25.87 5.09 13.21
N GLY A 176 -26.33 4.86 14.44
CA GLY A 176 -27.71 4.47 14.69
C GLY A 176 -28.64 5.58 14.21
N ARG A 177 -29.71 5.22 13.49
CA ARG A 177 -30.82 6.16 13.26
C ARG A 177 -31.66 6.15 14.54
N LEU A 178 -31.74 7.28 15.23
CA LEU A 178 -32.78 7.46 16.24
C LEU A 178 -34.11 7.37 15.50
N ARG A 179 -34.97 6.45 15.94
CA ARG A 179 -36.33 6.33 15.44
C ARG A 179 -37.03 7.60 15.93
N GLU A 180 -37.41 8.51 15.02
CA GLU A 180 -38.31 9.60 15.38
C GLU A 180 -39.62 8.93 15.83
N GLU A 181 -39.88 8.95 17.13
CA GLU A 181 -41.19 8.62 17.66
C GLU A 181 -42.11 9.77 17.25
N ALA A 182 -42.88 9.55 16.19
CA ALA A 182 -44.02 10.36 15.85
C ALA A 182 -45.07 10.14 16.96
N TRP A 183 -45.05 11.02 17.97
CA TRP A 183 -46.18 11.18 18.86
C TRP A 183 -47.27 11.95 18.11
N ALA A 184 -48.46 11.35 18.08
CA ALA A 184 -49.66 11.75 17.35
C ALA A 184 -50.18 13.14 17.72
#